data_AF-A0A1W9X4Z7-F1
#
_entry.id   AF-A0A1W9X4Z7-F1
#
_cell.length_a   1.000
_cell.length_b   1.000
_cell.length_c   1.000
_cell.angle_alpha   90.00
_cell.angle_beta   90.00
_cell.angle_gamma   90.00
#
_symmetry.space_group_name_H-M   'P 1'
#
loop_
_entity.id
_entity.type
_entity.pdbx_description
1 polymer ?
#
loop_
_entity_poly.entity_id
_entity_poly.type
_entity_poly.pdbx_seq_one_letter_code
_entity_poly.pdbx_strand_id
1 'polypeptide(L)'
;METESSHQQELQVALDAFIQTATMEDALEVIQQHPALLSDQADLLLSSIIDSARKQGHESTAQALDERRYFIRNVRQEQSEKKEQSG
;
A
#
# COMPACT_ATOMS: atom_id res chain seq x y z
N MET A 1 -22.31 5.72 14.01
CA MET A 1 -20.88 5.39 13.89
C MET A 1 -20.75 4.38 12.77
N GLU A 2 -20.72 4.82 11.51
CA GLU A 2 -20.72 3.89 10.34
C GLU A 2 -19.69 4.27 9.26
N THR A 3 -19.04 5.43 9.41
CA THR A 3 -18.11 5.95 8.40
C THR A 3 -16.68 5.39 8.55
N GLU A 4 -16.22 5.11 9.77
CA GLU A 4 -14.86 4.59 9.99
C GLU A 4 -14.70 3.12 9.55
N SER A 5 -15.70 2.26 9.82
CA SER A 5 -15.64 0.84 9.45
C SER A 5 -15.63 0.62 7.93
N SER A 6 -16.40 1.42 7.19
CA SER A 6 -16.49 1.34 5.74
C SER A 6 -15.16 1.73 5.08
N HIS A 7 -14.54 2.81 5.55
CA HIS A 7 -13.26 3.28 5.02
C HIS A 7 -12.11 2.29 5.29
N GLN A 8 -12.12 1.68 6.48
CA GLN A 8 -11.14 0.64 6.81
C GLN A 8 -11.32 -0.62 5.94
N GLN A 9 -12.57 -1.01 5.64
CA GLN A 9 -12.84 -2.12 4.73
C GLN A 9 -12.38 -1.84 3.30
N GLU A 10 -12.63 -0.63 2.78
CA GLU A 10 -12.13 -0.23 1.46
C GLU A 10 -10.60 -0.28 1.39
N LEU A 11 -9.92 0.17 2.45
CA LEU A 11 -8.47 0.11 2.53
C LEU A 11 -7.95 -1.33 2.60
N GLN A 12 -8.62 -2.21 3.34
CA GLN A 12 -8.28 -3.64 3.38
C GLN A 12 -8.42 -4.30 2.01
N VAL A 13 -9.52 -4.03 1.29
CA VAL A 13 -9.74 -4.56 -0.07
C VAL A 13 -8.66 -4.05 -1.03
N ALA A 14 -8.32 -2.75 -0.96
CA ALA A 14 -7.27 -2.18 -1.78
C ALA A 14 -5.89 -2.79 -1.48
N LEU A 15 -5.57 -3.00 -0.19
CA LEU A 15 -4.32 -3.64 0.22
C LEU A 15 -4.25 -5.09 -0.26
N ASP A 16 -5.33 -5.84 -0.12
CA ASP A 16 -5.40 -7.23 -0.56
C ASP A 16 -5.23 -7.33 -2.09
N ALA A 17 -5.95 -6.50 -2.85
CA ALA A 17 -5.79 -6.39 -4.31
C ALA A 17 -4.33 -6.04 -4.68
N PHE A 18 -3.72 -5.10 -3.95
CA PHE A 18 -2.33 -4.69 -4.18
C PHE A 18 -1.33 -5.82 -3.89
N ILE A 19 -1.54 -6.60 -2.84
CA ILE A 19 -0.68 -7.74 -2.48
C ILE A 19 -0.81 -8.87 -3.50
N GLN A 20 -2.01 -9.08 -4.05
CA GLN A 20 -2.28 -10.11 -5.06
C GLN A 20 -1.71 -9.79 -6.45
N THR A 21 -1.29 -8.55 -6.72
CA THR A 21 -0.73 -8.18 -8.03
C THR A 21 0.53 -8.97 -8.36
N ALA A 22 0.66 -9.43 -9.61
CA ALA A 22 1.79 -10.22 -10.05
C ALA A 22 2.99 -9.36 -10.48
N THR A 23 2.73 -8.14 -10.96
CA THR A 23 3.74 -7.24 -11.51
C THR A 23 3.66 -5.84 -10.87
N MET A 24 4.75 -5.07 -10.98
CA MET A 24 4.78 -3.67 -10.53
C MET A 24 3.83 -2.77 -11.33
N GLU A 25 3.55 -3.12 -12.59
CA GLU A 25 2.60 -2.42 -13.46
C GLU A 25 1.16 -2.59 -12.95
N ASP A 26 0.76 -3.83 -12.62
CA ASP A 26 -0.54 -4.11 -12.00
C ASP A 26 -0.66 -3.41 -10.64
N ALA A 27 0.41 -3.42 -9.85
CA ALA A 27 0.48 -2.71 -8.57
C ALA A 27 0.25 -1.20 -8.74
N LEU A 28 0.83 -0.59 -9.77
CA LEU A 28 0.62 0.82 -10.08
C LEU A 28 -0.83 1.11 -10.52
N GLU A 29 -1.45 0.22 -11.28
CA GLU A 29 -2.85 0.35 -11.64
C GLU A 29 -3.75 0.32 -10.39
N VAL A 30 -3.53 -0.64 -9.49
CA VAL A 30 -4.27 -0.71 -8.22
C VAL A 30 -4.07 0.54 -7.37
N ILE A 31 -2.86 1.08 -7.28
CA ILE A 31 -2.59 2.35 -6.58
C ILE A 31 -3.37 3.51 -7.20
N GLN A 32 -3.47 3.57 -8.53
CA GLN A 32 -4.23 4.61 -9.23
C GLN A 32 -5.75 4.47 -9.00
N GLN A 33 -6.27 3.24 -8.95
CA GLN A 33 -7.68 2.98 -8.65
C GLN A 33 -8.02 3.24 -7.17
N HIS A 34 -7.04 3.04 -6.28
CA HIS A 34 -7.20 3.16 -4.84
C HIS A 34 -6.19 4.15 -4.24
N PRO A 35 -6.40 5.47 -4.37
CA PRO A 35 -5.51 6.49 -3.82
C PRO A 35 -5.36 6.41 -2.29
N ALA A 36 -6.29 5.72 -1.59
CA ALA A 36 -6.18 5.40 -0.17
C ALA A 36 -4.89 4.62 0.16
N LEU A 37 -4.31 3.87 -0.79
CA LEU A 37 -3.03 3.17 -0.62
C LEU A 37 -1.83 4.10 -0.46
N LEU A 38 -1.93 5.35 -0.93
CA LEU A 38 -0.90 6.37 -0.77
C LEU A 38 -0.99 7.11 0.58
N SER A 39 -1.99 6.77 1.41
CA SER A 39 -2.17 7.38 2.73
C SER A 39 -1.17 6.84 3.76
N ASP A 40 -0.93 7.62 4.82
CA ASP A 40 -0.14 7.15 5.97
C ASP A 40 -0.79 5.95 6.67
N GLN A 41 -2.13 5.86 6.65
CA GLN A 41 -2.88 4.74 7.21
C GLN A 41 -2.54 3.42 6.50
N ALA A 42 -2.40 3.45 5.17
CA ALA A 42 -2.02 2.28 4.38
C ALA A 42 -0.59 1.82 4.73
N ASP A 43 0.36 2.78 4.85
CA ASP A 43 1.75 2.47 5.22
C ASP A 43 1.84 1.83 6.61
N LEU A 44 1.05 2.31 7.58
CA LEU A 44 0.97 1.74 8.93
C LEU A 44 0.40 0.32 8.93
N LEU A 45 -0.70 0.10 8.21
CA LEU A 45 -1.32 -1.23 8.10
C LEU A 45 -0.38 -2.22 7.42
N LEU A 46 0.23 -1.85 6.30
CA LEU A 46 1.18 -2.70 5.59
C LEU A 46 2.40 -3.02 6.46
N SER A 47 2.92 -2.04 7.21
CA SER A 47 3.99 -2.26 8.19
C SER A 47 3.58 -3.25 9.29
N SER A 48 2.34 -3.19 9.77
CA SER A 48 1.82 -4.14 10.76
C SER A 48 1.68 -5.56 10.19
N ILE A 49 1.29 -5.70 8.92
CA ILE A 49 1.20 -6.99 8.24
C ILE A 49 2.59 -7.60 8.07
N ILE A 50 3.59 -6.81 7.65
CA ILE A 50 4.98 -7.23 7.51
C ILE A 50 5.53 -7.72 8.86
N ASP A 51 5.35 -6.94 9.92
CA ASP A 51 5.81 -7.30 11.27
C ASP A 51 5.17 -8.60 11.76
N SER A 52 3.87 -8.77 11.51
CA SER A 52 3.15 -10.01 11.81
C SER A 52 3.68 -11.20 11.00
N ALA A 53 3.97 -11.02 9.71
CA ALA A 53 4.55 -12.06 8.87
C ALA A 53 5.93 -12.49 9.38
N ARG A 54 6.80 -11.56 9.77
CA ARG A 54 8.10 -11.84 10.38
C ARG A 54 7.96 -12.63 11.68
N LYS A 55 7.06 -12.19 12.58
CA LYS A 55 6.79 -12.87 13.85
C LYS A 55 6.29 -14.31 13.68
N GLN A 56 5.56 -14.57 12.59
CA GLN A 56 5.06 -15.90 12.24
C GLN A 56 6.10 -16.77 11.50
N GLY A 57 7.29 -16.23 11.20
CA GLY A 57 8.34 -16.92 10.45
C GLY A 57 8.11 -16.93 8.93
N HIS A 58 7.15 -16.15 8.42
CA HIS A 58 6.88 -16.00 6.99
C HIS A 58 7.83 -14.96 6.37
N GLU A 59 9.13 -15.18 6.45
CA GLU A 59 10.15 -14.19 6.07
C GLU A 59 10.07 -13.82 4.59
N SER A 60 9.83 -14.79 3.70
CA SER A 60 9.67 -14.54 2.26
C SER A 60 8.47 -13.65 1.97
N THR A 61 7.36 -13.82 2.70
CA THR A 61 6.18 -12.97 2.57
C THR A 61 6.47 -11.57 3.10
N ALA A 62 7.13 -11.47 4.25
CA ALA A 62 7.54 -10.19 4.81
C ALA A 62 8.43 -9.40 3.86
N GLN A 63 9.41 -10.06 3.23
CA GLN A 63 10.30 -9.43 2.26
C GLN A 63 9.55 -8.95 1.01
N ALA A 64 8.68 -9.79 0.42
CA ALA A 64 7.89 -9.41 -0.75
C ALA A 64 6.97 -8.21 -0.45
N LEU A 65 6.40 -8.14 0.76
CA LEU A 65 5.59 -7.00 1.20
C LEU A 65 6.42 -5.74 1.46
N ASP A 66 7.66 -5.88 1.93
CA ASP A 66 8.59 -4.77 2.15
C ASP A 66 8.98 -4.11 0.81
N GLU A 67 9.27 -4.91 -0.22
CA GLU A 67 9.55 -4.43 -1.59
C GLU A 67 8.35 -3.65 -2.16
N ARG A 68 7.15 -4.18 -1.98
CA ARG A 68 5.90 -3.51 -2.39
C ARG A 68 5.65 -2.21 -1.62
N ARG A 69 5.98 -2.17 -0.33
CA ARG A 69 5.90 -0.96 0.50
C ARG A 69 6.83 0.13 0.00
N TYR A 70 8.06 -0.25 -0.34
CA TYR A 70 9.04 0.67 -0.90
C TYR A 70 8.54 1.26 -2.22
N PHE A 71 7.91 0.45 -3.07
CA PHE A 71 7.28 0.92 -4.30
C PHE A 71 6.19 1.98 -4.06
N ILE A 72 5.24 1.73 -3.14
CA ILE A 72 4.20 2.72 -2.79
C ILE A 72 4.82 4.06 -2.36
N ARG A 73 5.88 4.02 -1.54
CA ARG A 73 6.57 5.23 -1.09
C ARG A 73 7.19 6.00 -2.25
N ASN A 74 7.86 5.32 -3.18
CA ASN A 74 8.44 5.97 -4.36
C ASN A 74 7.35 6.65 -5.19
N VAL A 75 6.26 5.93 -5.48
CA VAL A 75 5.11 6.50 -6.23
C VAL A 75 4.56 7.74 -5.50
N ARG A 76 4.43 7.70 -4.17
CA ARG A 76 3.98 8.86 -3.38
C ARG A 76 4.94 10.06 -3.50
N GLN A 77 6.25 9.82 -3.48
CA GLN A 77 7.24 10.89 -3.65
C GLN A 77 7.15 11.49 -5.05
N GLU A 78 7.11 10.67 -6.11
CA GLU A 78 6.99 11.14 -7.50
C GLU A 78 5.72 11.97 -7.73
N GLN A 79 4.60 11.57 -7.12
CA GLN A 79 3.34 12.33 -7.17
C GLN A 79 3.42 13.67 -6.42
N SER A 80 4.22 13.73 -5.36
CA SER A 80 4.43 14.97 -4.59
C SER A 80 5.28 15.96 -5.39
N GLU A 81 6.36 15.48 -6.00
CA GLU A 81 7.27 16.29 -6.83
C GLU A 81 6.57 16.84 -8.09
N LYS A 82 5.70 16.05 -8.73
CA LYS A 82 4.90 16.52 -9.89
C LYS A 82 3.96 17.67 -9.56
N LYS A 83 3.46 17.76 -8.31
CA LYS A 83 2.58 18.86 -7.90
C LYS A 83 3.34 20.17 -7.70
N GLU A 84 4.61 20.12 -7.33
CA GLU A 84 5.44 21.31 -7.10
C GLU A 84 5.99 21.92 -8.39
N GLN A 85 6.07 21.16 -9.48
CA GLN A 85 6.63 21.62 -10.75
C GLN A 85 5.59 22.23 -11.72
N SER A 86 4.30 22.18 -11.36
CA SER A 86 3.20 22.65 -12.20
C SER A 86 2.41 23.83 -11.59
N GLY A 87 2.91 24.45 -10.53
CA GLY A 87 2.40 25.70 -9.93
C GLY A 87 3.33 26.87 -10.19
#